data_AF-A0A8C0AXH3-F1
#
_entry.id   AF-A0A8C0AXH3-F1
#
_cell.length_a   1.000
_cell.length_b   1.000
_cell.length_c   1.000
_cell.angle_alpha   90.00
_cell.angle_beta   90.00
_cell.angle_gamma   90.00
#
_symmetry.space_group_name_H-M   'P 1'
#
loop_
_entity.id
_entity.type
_entity.pdbx_description
1 polymer ?
#
loop_
_entity_poly.entity_id
_entity_poly.type
_entity_poly.pdbx_seq_one_letter_code
_entity_poly.pdbx_strand_id
1 'polypeptide(L)'
;MHSVFEKYDGKNPESAVVDYLQEQLHCCGVKNYSDWTTTQWFNSTGNNSVPLSCCRQDMKNCTGHLDQLQELNTRGCAEELESGLQSVISYAMLVILGFAIVKFFGMLSVCVLTCKREDSGYQPLYSGVFA
;
A
#
# COMPACT_ATOMS: atom_id res chain seq x y z
N MET A 1 -1.73 -11.62 -12.66
CA MET A 1 -3.03 -11.72 -11.97
C MET A 1 -4.02 -12.61 -12.71
N HIS A 2 -4.23 -12.45 -14.03
CA HIS A 2 -5.26 -13.18 -14.78
C HIS A 2 -5.27 -14.72 -14.60
N SER A 3 -4.10 -15.36 -14.58
CA SER A 3 -3.97 -16.81 -14.47
C SER A 3 -4.42 -17.39 -13.11
N VAL A 4 -4.43 -16.59 -12.05
CA VAL A 4 -4.82 -17.05 -10.70
C VAL A 4 -6.33 -17.04 -10.56
N PHE A 5 -6.99 -16.01 -11.12
CA PHE A 5 -8.45 -15.93 -11.19
C PHE A 5 -9.05 -17.01 -12.09
N GLU A 6 -8.36 -17.38 -13.17
CA GLU A 6 -8.81 -18.43 -14.09
C GLU A 6 -8.83 -19.84 -13.44
N LYS A 7 -7.88 -20.10 -12.55
CA LYS A 7 -7.73 -21.37 -11.81
C LYS A 7 -8.47 -21.39 -10.46
N TYR A 8 -9.22 -20.34 -10.16
CA TYR A 8 -9.92 -20.23 -8.90
C TYR A 8 -10.96 -21.35 -8.77
N ASP A 9 -10.88 -22.12 -7.69
CA ASP A 9 -11.77 -23.23 -7.35
C ASP A 9 -12.36 -23.13 -5.94
N GLY A 10 -11.95 -22.12 -5.16
CA GLY A 10 -12.36 -21.90 -3.77
C GLY A 10 -11.83 -22.92 -2.77
N LYS A 11 -10.90 -23.79 -3.16
CA LYS A 11 -10.37 -24.89 -2.33
C LYS A 11 -8.85 -24.87 -2.21
N ASN A 12 -8.17 -24.43 -3.27
CA ASN A 12 -6.72 -24.43 -3.33
C ASN A 12 -6.12 -23.18 -2.61
N PRO A 13 -4.85 -23.24 -2.17
CA PRO A 13 -4.21 -22.09 -1.52
C PRO A 13 -4.08 -20.86 -2.44
N GLU A 14 -4.07 -21.06 -3.76
CA GLU A 14 -4.07 -19.97 -4.74
C GLU A 14 -5.39 -19.18 -4.70
N SER A 15 -6.51 -19.85 -4.46
CA SER A 15 -7.84 -19.26 -4.28
C SER A 15 -7.91 -18.44 -2.99
N ALA A 16 -7.29 -18.94 -1.91
CA ALA A 16 -7.20 -18.17 -0.66
C ALA A 16 -6.43 -16.85 -0.83
N VAL A 17 -5.46 -16.79 -1.73
CA VAL A 17 -4.76 -15.53 -2.07
C VAL A 17 -5.70 -14.59 -2.82
N VAL A 18 -6.52 -15.10 -3.73
CA VAL A 18 -7.55 -14.29 -4.42
C VAL A 18 -8.54 -13.73 -3.41
N ASP A 19 -9.07 -14.56 -2.52
CA ASP A 19 -10.01 -14.15 -1.48
C ASP A 19 -9.42 -13.07 -0.58
N TYR A 20 -8.19 -13.28 -0.11
CA TYR A 20 -7.48 -12.30 0.69
C TYR A 20 -7.31 -10.96 -0.04
N LEU A 21 -6.92 -10.98 -1.31
CA LEU A 21 -6.79 -9.75 -2.10
C LEU A 21 -8.13 -9.02 -2.25
N GLN A 22 -9.21 -9.75 -2.50
CA GLN A 22 -10.55 -9.20 -2.68
C GLN A 22 -11.09 -8.58 -1.39
N GLU A 23 -10.88 -9.24 -0.25
CA GLU A 23 -11.30 -8.73 1.06
C GLU A 23 -10.48 -7.50 1.50
N GLN A 24 -9.16 -7.51 1.28
CA GLN A 24 -8.27 -6.45 1.75
C GLN A 24 -8.32 -5.19 0.87
N LEU A 25 -8.46 -5.36 -0.43
CA LEU A 25 -8.51 -4.24 -1.39
C LEU A 25 -9.95 -3.82 -1.72
N HIS A 26 -10.97 -4.47 -1.13
CA HIS A 26 -12.38 -4.24 -1.39
C HIS A 26 -12.69 -4.21 -2.90
N CYS A 27 -12.23 -5.25 -3.60
CA CYS A 27 -12.31 -5.37 -5.06
C CYS A 27 -12.91 -6.72 -5.46
N CYS A 28 -13.32 -6.84 -6.73
CA CYS A 28 -13.80 -8.08 -7.32
C CYS A 28 -13.35 -8.21 -8.77
N GLY A 29 -12.75 -9.36 -9.10
CA GLY A 29 -12.11 -9.60 -10.39
C GLY A 29 -10.84 -8.78 -10.60
N VAL A 30 -10.25 -8.89 -11.79
CA VAL A 30 -8.97 -8.24 -12.11
C VAL A 30 -9.19 -6.77 -12.46
N LYS A 31 -10.09 -6.52 -13.42
CA LYS A 31 -10.53 -5.21 -13.88
C LYS A 31 -11.91 -4.86 -13.35
N ASN A 32 -12.80 -5.85 -13.24
CA ASN A 32 -14.13 -5.67 -12.65
C ASN A 32 -14.74 -7.04 -12.27
N TYR A 33 -15.89 -6.98 -11.60
CA TYR A 33 -16.64 -8.18 -11.21
C TYR A 33 -17.03 -9.07 -12.41
N SER A 34 -17.15 -8.52 -13.62
CA SER A 34 -17.56 -9.28 -14.81
C SER A 34 -16.47 -10.23 -15.31
N ASP A 35 -15.21 -10.05 -14.90
CA ASP A 35 -14.13 -11.00 -15.24
C ASP A 35 -14.47 -12.42 -14.78
N TRP A 36 -15.19 -12.56 -13.67
CA TRP A 36 -15.67 -13.84 -13.17
C TRP A 36 -16.52 -14.60 -14.18
N THR A 37 -17.29 -13.91 -15.02
CA THR A 37 -18.17 -14.55 -16.03
C THR A 37 -17.40 -15.39 -17.05
N THR A 38 -16.10 -15.17 -17.19
CA THR A 38 -15.21 -15.91 -18.11
C THR A 38 -14.46 -17.06 -17.44
N THR A 39 -14.55 -17.19 -16.10
CA THR A 39 -13.81 -18.18 -15.32
C THR A 39 -14.54 -19.51 -15.20
N GLN A 40 -13.80 -20.59 -14.88
CA GLN A 40 -14.41 -21.91 -14.62
C GLN A 40 -15.32 -21.91 -13.39
N TRP A 41 -15.05 -21.03 -12.42
CA TRP A 41 -15.89 -20.85 -11.23
C TRP A 41 -17.35 -20.53 -11.60
N PHE A 42 -17.53 -19.58 -12.52
CA PHE A 42 -18.85 -19.14 -12.96
C PHE A 42 -19.63 -20.27 -13.63
N ASN A 43 -18.96 -21.03 -14.50
CA ASN A 43 -19.54 -22.21 -15.15
C ASN A 43 -19.91 -23.32 -14.14
N SER A 44 -19.06 -23.52 -13.12
CA SER A 44 -19.23 -24.61 -12.14
C SER A 44 -20.32 -24.33 -11.11
N THR A 45 -20.54 -23.07 -10.76
CA THR A 45 -21.47 -22.64 -9.69
C THR A 45 -22.88 -22.34 -10.22
N GLY A 46 -23.11 -22.48 -11.53
CA GLY A 46 -24.43 -22.27 -12.14
C GLY A 46 -24.69 -20.85 -12.65
N ASN A 47 -23.65 -20.16 -13.13
CA ASN A 47 -23.71 -18.96 -13.97
C ASN A 47 -24.31 -17.69 -13.35
N ASN A 48 -24.27 -17.46 -12.04
CA ASN A 48 -24.77 -16.19 -11.51
C ASN A 48 -24.11 -15.69 -10.22
N SER A 49 -23.00 -16.28 -9.78
CA SER A 49 -22.31 -15.86 -8.56
C SER A 49 -20.81 -15.68 -8.74
N VAL A 50 -20.29 -14.75 -7.95
CA VAL A 50 -18.86 -14.52 -7.70
C VAL A 50 -18.49 -15.08 -6.32
N PRO A 51 -17.20 -15.22 -6.00
CA PRO A 51 -16.78 -15.61 -4.66
C PRO A 51 -17.31 -14.68 -3.57
N LEU A 52 -17.54 -15.22 -2.37
CA LEU A 52 -18.04 -14.46 -1.23
C LEU A 52 -17.04 -13.39 -0.76
N SER A 53 -15.76 -13.53 -1.06
CA SER A 53 -14.72 -12.52 -0.83
C SER A 53 -14.94 -11.23 -1.63
N CYS A 54 -15.74 -11.25 -2.70
CA CYS A 54 -16.17 -10.06 -3.42
C CYS A 54 -17.27 -9.25 -2.69
N CYS A 55 -17.85 -9.79 -1.62
CA CYS A 55 -18.88 -9.11 -0.87
C CYS A 55 -18.32 -7.92 -0.11
N ARG A 56 -19.13 -6.88 0.04
CA ARG A 56 -18.78 -5.75 0.89
C ARG A 56 -18.87 -6.14 2.36
N GLN A 57 -17.94 -5.64 3.17
CA GLN A 57 -17.83 -5.99 4.58
C GLN A 57 -19.03 -5.52 5.44
N ASP A 58 -19.78 -4.53 4.98
CA ASP A 58 -20.99 -4.03 5.64
C ASP A 58 -22.21 -4.92 5.42
N MET A 59 -22.14 -5.89 4.50
CA MET A 59 -23.26 -6.76 4.12
C MET A 59 -23.22 -8.10 4.84
N LYS A 60 -24.21 -8.35 5.70
CA LYS A 60 -24.31 -9.59 6.51
C LYS A 60 -24.82 -10.81 5.74
N ASN A 61 -25.62 -10.59 4.68
CA ASN A 61 -26.30 -11.64 3.93
C ASN A 61 -25.91 -11.63 2.44
N CYS A 62 -24.66 -11.29 2.15
CA CYS A 62 -24.20 -11.32 0.77
C CYS A 62 -24.04 -12.76 0.30
N THR A 63 -24.70 -13.08 -0.81
CA THR A 63 -24.69 -14.41 -1.42
C THR A 63 -23.69 -14.52 -2.58
N GLY A 64 -23.06 -13.40 -2.96
CA GLY A 64 -22.18 -13.32 -4.13
C GLY A 64 -22.93 -13.28 -5.46
N HIS A 65 -24.25 -13.14 -5.46
CA HIS A 65 -25.07 -13.20 -6.66
C HIS A 65 -25.01 -11.90 -7.48
N LEU A 66 -24.88 -12.02 -8.81
CA LEU A 66 -24.75 -10.88 -9.72
C LEU A 66 -26.02 -10.02 -9.85
N ASP A 67 -27.18 -10.49 -9.39
CA ASP A 67 -28.40 -9.67 -9.26
C ASP A 67 -28.33 -8.68 -8.09
N GLN A 68 -27.44 -8.92 -7.13
CA GLN A 68 -27.23 -8.11 -5.93
C GLN A 68 -25.95 -7.26 -6.02
N LEU A 69 -25.76 -6.55 -7.15
CA LEU A 69 -24.56 -5.71 -7.40
C LEU A 69 -24.27 -4.66 -6.31
N GLN A 70 -25.29 -4.20 -5.60
CA GLN A 70 -25.12 -3.22 -4.51
C GLN A 70 -24.36 -3.80 -3.31
N GLU A 71 -24.40 -5.13 -3.12
CA GLU A 71 -23.76 -5.83 -2.01
C GLU A 71 -22.31 -6.24 -2.34
N LEU A 72 -21.89 -6.01 -3.59
CA LEU A 72 -20.62 -6.45 -4.15
C LEU A 72 -19.65 -5.27 -4.33
N ASN A 73 -18.37 -5.60 -4.21
CA ASN A 73 -17.30 -4.74 -4.70
C ASN A 73 -17.27 -4.82 -6.23
N THR A 74 -17.53 -3.73 -6.94
CA THR A 74 -17.60 -3.77 -8.42
C THR A 74 -16.28 -3.42 -9.10
N ARG A 75 -15.33 -2.87 -8.36
CA ARG A 75 -14.03 -2.40 -8.85
C ARG A 75 -13.04 -3.55 -8.98
N GLY A 76 -12.11 -3.44 -9.94
CA GLY A 76 -11.07 -4.43 -10.16
C GLY A 76 -9.91 -4.32 -9.18
N CYS A 77 -9.33 -5.47 -8.82
CA CYS A 77 -8.21 -5.52 -7.89
C CYS A 77 -6.91 -4.94 -8.46
N ALA A 78 -6.74 -4.90 -9.79
CA ALA A 78 -5.55 -4.33 -10.41
C ALA A 78 -5.46 -2.81 -10.18
N GLU A 79 -6.56 -2.09 -10.40
CA GLU A 79 -6.61 -0.64 -10.24
C GLU A 79 -6.48 -0.22 -8.77
N GLU A 80 -7.17 -0.91 -7.85
CA GLU A 80 -7.07 -0.62 -6.41
C GLU A 80 -5.67 -0.90 -5.86
N LEU A 81 -5.00 -1.96 -6.33
CA LEU A 81 -3.63 -2.24 -5.96
C LEU A 81 -2.67 -1.16 -6.47
N GLU A 82 -2.79 -0.75 -7.73
CA GLU A 82 -1.95 0.30 -8.32
C GLU A 82 -2.13 1.64 -7.58
N SER A 83 -3.38 2.03 -7.33
CA SER A 83 -3.72 3.23 -6.56
C SER A 83 -3.20 3.19 -5.12
N GLY A 84 -3.35 2.05 -4.45
CA GLY A 84 -2.83 1.83 -3.11
C GLY A 84 -1.30 1.94 -3.04
N LEU A 85 -0.61 1.28 -3.97
CA LEU A 85 0.86 1.35 -4.07
C LEU A 85 1.35 2.76 -4.35
N GLN A 86 0.71 3.47 -5.29
CA GLN A 86 1.06 4.85 -5.62
C GLN A 86 0.90 5.78 -4.40
N SER A 87 -0.16 5.58 -3.62
CA SER A 87 -0.41 6.34 -2.40
C SER A 87 0.70 6.10 -1.36
N VAL A 88 1.06 4.84 -1.10
CA VAL A 88 2.13 4.50 -0.14
C VAL A 88 3.49 5.04 -0.60
N ILE A 89 3.83 4.89 -1.88
CA ILE A 89 5.10 5.38 -2.44
C ILE A 89 5.16 6.91 -2.36
N SER A 90 4.08 7.60 -2.71
CA SER A 90 4.05 9.07 -2.65
C SER A 90 4.25 9.58 -1.22
N TYR A 91 3.61 8.94 -0.22
CA TYR A 91 3.81 9.26 1.18
C TYR A 91 5.25 8.99 1.64
N ALA A 92 5.81 7.83 1.29
CA ALA A 92 7.20 7.49 1.62
C ALA A 92 8.19 8.50 1.04
N MET A 93 7.99 8.94 -0.21
CA MET A 93 8.81 9.97 -0.86
C MET A 93 8.78 11.30 -0.11
N LEU A 94 7.62 11.74 0.36
CA LEU A 94 7.50 12.97 1.15
C LEU A 94 8.24 12.86 2.49
N VAL A 95 8.12 11.72 3.16
CA VAL A 95 8.83 11.46 4.43
C VAL A 95 10.35 11.49 4.21
N ILE A 96 10.86 10.78 3.21
CA ILE A 96 12.28 10.72 2.88
C ILE A 96 12.81 12.13 2.54
N LEU A 97 12.08 12.88 1.72
CA LEU A 97 12.45 14.25 1.37
C LEU A 97 12.51 15.17 2.60
N GLY A 98 11.52 15.07 3.49
CA GLY A 98 11.52 15.82 4.75
C GLY A 98 12.74 15.52 5.62
N PHE A 99 13.09 14.25 5.78
CA PHE A 99 14.30 13.86 6.50
C PHE A 99 15.58 14.37 5.82
N ALA A 100 15.67 14.31 4.49
CA ALA A 100 16.82 14.82 3.75
C ALA A 100 17.03 16.33 3.99
N ILE A 101 15.96 17.13 3.97
CA ILE A 101 16.01 18.57 4.22
C ILE A 101 16.52 18.87 5.62
N VAL A 102 15.98 18.21 6.66
CA VAL A 102 16.42 18.40 8.05
C VAL A 102 17.89 18.04 8.22
N LYS A 103 18.33 16.93 7.61
CA LYS A 103 19.75 16.51 7.64
C LYS A 103 20.66 17.51 6.95
N PHE A 104 20.24 18.05 5.81
CA PHE A 104 20.99 19.06 5.07
C PHE A 104 21.22 20.32 5.93
N PHE A 105 20.17 20.87 6.52
CA PHE A 105 20.30 22.03 7.42
C PHE A 105 21.11 21.71 8.69
N GLY A 106 20.97 20.51 9.23
CA GLY A 106 21.78 20.03 10.35
C GLY A 106 23.28 20.03 10.03
N MET A 107 23.68 19.48 8.89
CA MET A 107 25.07 19.48 8.44
C MET A 107 25.59 20.91 8.20
N LEU A 108 24.82 21.77 7.52
CA LEU A 108 25.20 23.16 7.31
C LEU A 108 25.45 23.91 8.62
N SER A 109 24.57 23.72 9.61
CA SER A 109 24.69 24.37 10.93
C SER A 109 25.98 23.96 11.65
N VAL A 110 26.31 22.66 11.62
CA VAL A 110 27.56 22.13 12.21
C VAL A 110 28.79 22.69 11.50
N CYS A 111 28.77 22.76 10.17
CA CYS A 111 29.87 23.36 9.40
C CYS A 111 30.09 24.82 9.78
N VAL A 112 29.02 25.64 9.83
CA VAL A 112 29.12 27.06 10.19
C VAL A 112 29.65 27.25 11.62
N LEU A 113 29.15 26.47 12.59
CA LEU A 113 29.61 26.55 13.97
C LEU A 113 31.09 26.14 14.13
N THR A 114 31.53 25.14 13.38
CA THR A 114 32.93 24.69 13.42
C THR A 114 33.85 25.72 12.77
N CYS A 115 33.50 26.21 11.58
CA CYS A 115 34.30 27.25 10.90
C CYS A 115 34.37 28.55 11.72
N LYS A 116 33.27 28.96 12.38
CA LYS A 116 33.27 30.15 13.24
C LYS A 116 34.11 29.96 14.51
N ARG A 117 34.19 28.74 15.04
CA ARG A 117 35.05 28.44 16.21
C ARG A 117 36.53 28.54 15.88
N GLU A 118 36.95 28.20 14.67
CA GLU A 118 38.34 28.35 14.22
C GLU A 118 38.76 29.83 14.22
N ASP A 119 37.89 30.72 13.72
CA ASP A 119 38.15 32.18 13.70
C ASP A 119 38.11 32.82 15.11
N SER A 120 37.32 32.27 16.04
CA SER A 120 37.35 32.65 17.45
C SER A 120 38.38 31.82 18.21
N GLY A 121 39.66 32.05 17.91
CA GLY A 121 40.78 31.36 18.56
C GLY A 121 40.60 31.33 20.08
N TYR A 122 40.66 30.13 20.65
CA TYR A 122 40.75 29.98 22.11
C TYR A 122 41.97 30.76 22.58
N GLN A 123 41.74 31.85 23.32
CA GLN A 123 42.83 32.56 23.97
C GLN A 123 43.37 31.63 25.06
N PRO A 124 44.61 31.11 24.94
CA PRO A 124 45.15 30.25 25.99
C PRO A 124 45.20 31.05 27.28
N LEU A 125 44.53 30.55 28.33
CA LEU A 125 44.70 31.09 29.67
C LEU A 125 46.16 30.87 30.06
N TYR A 126 46.98 31.92 29.94
CA TYR A 126 48.26 31.98 30.64
C TYR A 126 47.95 31.91 32.13
N SER A 127 48.20 30.75 32.73
CA SER A 127 48.27 30.65 34.18
C SER A 127 49.43 31.54 34.62
N GLY A 128 49.11 32.60 35.36
CA GLY A 128 50.09 33.54 35.87
C GLY A 128 51.12 32.81 36.72
N VAL A 129 52.39 32.90 36.31
CA VAL A 129 53.52 32.63 37.18
C VAL A 129 53.55 33.76 38.20
N PHE A 130 53.23 33.45 39.44
CA PHE A 130 53.50 34.32 40.59
C PHE A 130 55.02 34.34 40.80
N ALA A 131 55.63 35.51 40.66
CA ALA A 131 56.98 35.82 41.13
C ALA A 131 56.96 37.21 41.77
#